data_AF-I7GFS7-F1
#
_entry.id   AF-I7GFS7-F1
#
_cell.length_a   1.000
_cell.length_b   1.000
_cell.length_c   1.000
_cell.angle_alpha   90.00
_cell.angle_beta   90.00
_cell.angle_gamma   90.00
#
_symmetry.space_group_name_H-M   'P 1'
#
loop_
_entity.id
_entity.type
_entity.pdbx_description
1 polymer ?
#
loop_
_entity_poly.entity_id
_entity_poly.type
_entity_poly.pdbx_seq_one_letter_code
_entity_poly.pdbx_strand_id
1 'polypeptide(L)'
;MATSENHLAHPYVDMTHRAALLYSFATLLVAAFVELSVWATWVNMTAAMVLAVFFVIAVFAYILHGARRDTTNQFENATPALHAGMYALIVAEIGGFCVLFTGFVAGQFF
;
A
#
# COMPACT_ATOMS: atom_id res chain seq x y z
N MET A 1 -12.11 21.67 2.11
CA MET A 1 -11.16 22.80 2.26
C MET A 1 -11.91 24.11 2.29
N ALA A 2 -12.55 24.55 1.19
CA ALA A 2 -13.25 25.84 1.13
C ALA A 2 -14.33 26.10 2.21
N THR A 3 -14.93 25.04 2.77
CA THR A 3 -16.00 25.12 3.78
C THR A 3 -15.55 24.69 5.18
N SER A 4 -14.27 24.37 5.38
CA SER A 4 -13.71 23.99 6.69
C SER A 4 -13.26 25.25 7.43
N GLU A 5 -13.47 25.35 8.75
CA GLU A 5 -13.07 26.51 9.56
C GLU A 5 -11.59 26.86 9.38
N ASN A 6 -10.74 25.84 9.40
CA ASN A 6 -9.29 25.99 9.22
C ASN A 6 -8.85 25.97 7.75
N HIS A 7 -9.79 25.86 6.81
CA HIS A 7 -9.55 25.77 5.36
C HIS A 7 -8.70 24.57 4.90
N LEU A 8 -8.44 23.61 5.79
CA LEU A 8 -7.68 22.39 5.52
C LEU A 8 -8.58 21.24 5.04
N ALA A 9 -7.97 20.25 4.37
CA ALA A 9 -8.63 18.98 4.10
C ALA A 9 -8.71 18.15 5.38
N HIS A 10 -9.64 17.19 5.40
CA HIS A 10 -9.65 16.20 6.47
C HIS A 10 -8.34 15.39 6.43
N PRO A 11 -7.71 15.04 7.57
CA PRO A 11 -6.41 14.37 7.58
C PRO A 11 -6.34 13.14 6.67
N TYR A 12 -7.38 12.30 6.66
CA TYR A 12 -7.43 11.12 5.80
C TYR A 12 -7.53 11.45 4.30
N VAL A 13 -8.09 12.59 3.92
CA VAL A 13 -8.09 13.04 2.51
C VAL A 13 -6.69 13.48 2.11
N ASP A 14 -5.98 14.22 2.97
CA ASP A 14 -4.58 14.59 2.71
C ASP A 14 -3.66 13.36 2.64
N MET A 15 -3.79 12.43 3.60
CA MET A 15 -3.07 11.16 3.59
C MET A 15 -3.31 10.37 2.31
N THR A 16 -4.56 10.32 1.83
CA THR A 16 -4.92 9.62 0.60
C THR A 16 -4.14 10.15 -0.60
N HIS A 17 -4.09 11.48 -0.79
CA HIS A 17 -3.41 12.07 -1.94
C HIS A 17 -1.89 11.86 -1.89
N ARG A 18 -1.28 12.07 -0.72
CA ARG A 18 0.16 11.87 -0.53
C ARG A 18 0.56 10.40 -0.69
N ALA A 19 -0.23 9.48 -0.12
CA ALA A 19 0.00 8.06 -0.27
C ALA A 19 -0.15 7.62 -1.72
N ALA A 20 -1.18 8.08 -2.43
CA ALA A 20 -1.39 7.72 -3.83
C ALA A 20 -0.19 8.10 -4.73
N LEU A 21 0.42 9.26 -4.51
CA LEU A 21 1.63 9.67 -5.23
C LEU A 21 2.84 8.76 -4.91
N LEU A 22 3.08 8.47 -3.64
CA LEU A 22 4.19 7.60 -3.22
C LEU A 22 4.02 6.17 -3.76
N TYR A 23 2.82 5.63 -3.67
CA TYR A 23 2.53 4.29 -4.15
C TYR A 23 2.51 4.19 -5.67
N SER A 24 2.10 5.24 -6.40
CA SER A 24 2.25 5.27 -7.86
C SER A 24 3.72 5.17 -8.28
N PHE A 25 4.64 5.76 -7.52
CA PHE A 25 6.08 5.59 -7.77
C PHE A 25 6.53 4.17 -7.39
N ALA A 26 6.09 3.66 -6.24
CA ALA A 26 6.43 2.31 -5.80
C ALA A 26 5.94 1.22 -6.79
N THR A 27 4.75 1.38 -7.38
CA THR A 27 4.24 0.42 -8.38
C THR A 27 5.07 0.41 -9.65
N LEU A 28 5.61 1.56 -10.10
CA LEU A 28 6.57 1.61 -11.20
C LEU A 28 7.87 0.87 -10.86
N LEU A 29 8.37 1.03 -9.63
CA LEU A 29 9.55 0.31 -9.17
C LEU A 29 9.29 -1.21 -9.12
N VAL A 30 8.14 -1.62 -8.59
CA VAL A 30 7.69 -3.03 -8.58
C VAL A 30 7.63 -3.60 -9.99
N ALA A 31 7.13 -2.84 -10.97
CA ALA A 31 7.10 -3.27 -12.36
C ALA A 31 8.51 -3.55 -12.92
N ALA A 32 9.50 -2.71 -12.60
CA ALA A 32 10.89 -2.96 -13.00
C ALA A 32 11.46 -4.25 -12.36
N PHE A 33 11.15 -4.53 -11.09
CA PHE A 33 11.54 -5.79 -10.45
C PHE A 33 10.86 -7.01 -11.08
N VAL A 34 9.59 -6.89 -11.47
CA VAL A 34 8.85 -7.94 -12.18
C VAL A 34 9.48 -8.22 -13.54
N GLU A 35 9.85 -7.18 -14.29
CA GLU A 35 10.46 -7.29 -15.61
C GLU A 35 11.83 -7.97 -15.56
N LEU A 36 12.63 -7.65 -14.53
CA LEU A 36 14.00 -8.15 -14.37
C LEU A 36 14.10 -9.45 -13.55
N SER A 37 12.99 -9.98 -13.05
CA SER A 37 12.95 -11.18 -12.21
C SER A 37 12.98 -12.45 -13.05
N VAL A 38 13.80 -13.43 -12.64
CA VAL A 38 13.90 -14.74 -13.29
C VAL A 38 12.76 -15.71 -12.93
N TRP A 39 11.96 -15.39 -11.91
CA TRP A 39 10.88 -16.27 -11.48
C TRP A 39 9.80 -16.42 -12.56
N ALA A 40 9.04 -17.51 -12.47
CA ALA A 40 7.89 -17.72 -13.34
C ALA A 40 6.91 -16.55 -13.26
N THR A 41 6.33 -16.17 -14.41
CA THR A 41 5.45 -14.99 -14.54
C THR A 41 4.35 -14.97 -13.48
N TRP A 42 3.72 -16.12 -13.19
CA TRP A 42 2.64 -16.17 -12.21
C TRP A 42 3.13 -15.84 -10.79
N VAL A 43 4.35 -16.20 -10.40
CA VAL A 43 4.95 -15.86 -9.10
C VAL A 43 5.14 -14.35 -9.00
N ASN A 44 5.75 -13.75 -10.01
CA ASN A 44 5.97 -12.30 -10.07
C ASN A 44 4.65 -11.53 -10.05
N MET A 45 3.67 -11.97 -10.84
CA MET A 45 2.35 -11.34 -10.91
C MET A 45 1.60 -11.46 -9.58
N THR A 46 1.62 -12.61 -8.92
CA THR A 46 0.98 -12.77 -7.60
C THR A 46 1.66 -11.88 -6.55
N ALA A 47 3.00 -11.85 -6.51
CA ALA A 47 3.73 -11.01 -5.58
C ALA A 47 3.43 -9.51 -5.78
N ALA A 48 3.46 -9.03 -7.03
CA ALA A 48 3.11 -7.65 -7.36
C ALA A 48 1.64 -7.32 -7.05
N MET A 49 0.72 -8.25 -7.33
CA MET A 49 -0.71 -8.10 -7.02
C MET A 49 -0.97 -8.00 -5.52
N VAL A 50 -0.26 -8.78 -4.70
CA VAL A 50 -0.39 -8.70 -3.23
C VAL A 50 -0.06 -7.29 -2.74
N LEU A 51 1.05 -6.70 -3.20
CA LEU A 51 1.41 -5.30 -2.88
C LEU A 51 0.32 -4.32 -3.32
N ALA A 52 -0.12 -4.43 -4.58
CA ALA A 52 -1.11 -3.51 -5.15
C ALA A 52 -2.48 -3.60 -4.45
N VAL A 53 -2.95 -4.80 -4.11
CA VAL A 53 -4.24 -5.02 -3.45
C VAL A 53 -4.24 -4.40 -2.05
N PHE A 54 -3.19 -4.63 -1.26
CA PHE A 54 -3.10 -4.05 0.08
C PHE A 54 -3.01 -2.52 0.05
N PHE A 55 -2.29 -1.95 -0.92
CA PHE A 55 -2.30 -0.51 -1.17
C PHE A 55 -3.72 0.00 -1.46
N VAL A 56 -4.45 -0.63 -2.39
CA VAL A 56 -5.82 -0.24 -2.75
C VAL A 56 -6.76 -0.31 -1.53
N ILE A 57 -6.64 -1.36 -0.72
CA ILE A 57 -7.43 -1.52 0.51
C ILE A 57 -7.14 -0.36 1.48
N ALA A 58 -5.87 -0.02 1.70
CA ALA A 58 -5.48 1.06 2.60
C ALA A 58 -6.01 2.43 2.13
N VAL A 59 -5.83 2.75 0.84
CA VAL A 59 -6.35 3.99 0.25
C VAL A 59 -7.86 4.05 0.33
N PHE A 60 -8.55 2.95 0.06
CA PHE A 60 -10.01 2.90 0.15
C PHE A 60 -10.50 3.15 1.59
N ALA A 61 -9.82 2.58 2.59
CA ALA A 61 -10.11 2.86 3.99
C ALA A 61 -9.93 4.35 4.33
N TYR A 62 -8.86 4.98 3.83
CA TYR A 62 -8.63 6.42 4.02
C TYR A 62 -9.69 7.28 3.33
N ILE A 63 -10.12 6.93 2.13
CA ILE A 63 -11.22 7.62 1.45
C ILE A 63 -12.50 7.52 2.29
N LEU A 64 -12.79 6.34 2.83
CA LEU A 64 -13.98 6.11 3.65
C LEU A 64 -13.95 6.93 4.94
N HIS A 65 -12.83 6.96 5.66
CA HIS A 65 -12.64 7.79 6.84
C HIS A 65 -12.65 9.29 6.51
N GLY A 66 -12.10 9.69 5.37
CA GLY A 66 -12.16 11.05 4.86
C GLY A 66 -13.58 11.51 4.54
N ALA A 67 -14.41 10.63 3.96
CA ALA A 67 -15.79 10.90 3.62
C ALA A 67 -16.70 10.93 4.85
N ARG A 68 -16.52 9.98 5.78
CA ARG A 68 -17.30 9.88 7.02
C ARG A 68 -16.89 10.90 8.07
N ARG A 69 -15.63 11.37 8.04
CA ARG A 69 -15.03 12.23 9.08
C ARG A 69 -15.22 11.65 10.49
N ASP A 70 -15.11 10.34 10.61
CA ASP A 70 -15.39 9.57 11.83
C ASP A 70 -14.19 9.51 12.78
N THR A 71 -12.97 9.65 12.26
CA THR A 71 -11.75 9.68 13.07
C THR A 71 -10.65 10.48 12.38
N THR A 72 -9.74 11.04 13.18
CA THR A 72 -8.47 11.62 12.72
C THR A 72 -7.27 10.71 13.04
N ASN A 73 -7.49 9.66 13.85
CA ASN A 73 -6.51 8.65 14.22
C ASN A 73 -7.21 7.29 14.48
N GLN A 74 -7.25 6.41 13.47
CA GLN A 74 -7.85 5.08 13.61
C GLN A 74 -7.22 4.22 14.71
N PHE A 75 -5.98 4.49 15.11
CA PHE A 75 -5.29 3.72 16.14
C PHE A 75 -5.61 4.20 17.56
N GLU A 76 -6.23 5.37 17.74
CA GLU A 76 -6.69 5.82 19.05
C GLU A 76 -7.74 4.86 19.62
N ASN A 77 -8.59 4.31 18.75
CA ASN A 77 -9.61 3.32 19.10
C ASN A 77 -9.38 2.02 18.31
N ALA A 78 -8.16 1.48 18.40
CA ALA A 78 -7.75 0.34 17.61
C ALA A 78 -8.52 -0.94 17.98
N THR A 79 -9.20 -1.51 16.99
CA THR A 79 -9.90 -2.79 17.14
C THR A 79 -8.94 -3.97 16.90
N PRO A 80 -9.28 -5.19 17.36
CA PRO A 80 -8.51 -6.39 17.02
C PRO A 80 -8.41 -6.63 15.51
N ALA A 81 -9.46 -6.29 14.76
CA ALA A 81 -9.48 -6.37 13.30
C ALA A 81 -8.46 -5.43 12.66
N LEU A 82 -8.32 -4.20 13.19
CA LEU A 82 -7.31 -3.24 12.71
C LEU A 82 -5.89 -3.75 12.94
N HIS A 83 -5.62 -4.35 14.10
CA HIS A 83 -4.32 -4.96 14.39
C HIS A 83 -4.03 -6.15 13.46
N ALA A 84 -5.00 -7.05 13.27
CA ALA A 84 -4.86 -8.16 12.34
C ALA A 84 -4.60 -7.67 10.90
N GLY A 85 -5.30 -6.63 10.47
CA GLY A 85 -5.09 -5.99 9.17
C GLY A 85 -3.68 -5.40 9.03
N MET A 86 -3.15 -4.77 10.08
CA MET A 86 -1.79 -4.25 10.10
C MET A 86 -0.74 -5.38 9.97
N TYR A 87 -0.89 -6.47 10.73
CA TYR A 87 0.02 -7.61 10.59
C TYR A 87 -0.06 -8.25 9.21
N ALA A 88 -1.26 -8.42 8.66
CA ALA A 88 -1.46 -8.94 7.32
C ALA A 88 -0.78 -8.05 6.28
N LEU A 89 -0.94 -6.72 6.38
CA LEU A 89 -0.29 -5.73 5.54
C LEU A 89 1.24 -5.86 5.60
N ILE A 90 1.82 -5.91 6.81
CA ILE A 90 3.27 -6.03 7.00
C ILE A 90 3.82 -7.29 6.32
N VAL A 91 3.19 -8.44 6.58
CA VAL A 91 3.63 -9.73 6.02
C VAL A 91 3.49 -9.73 4.50
N ALA A 92 2.39 -9.19 3.98
CA ALA A 92 2.13 -9.09 2.55
C ALA A 92 3.12 -8.18 1.82
N GLU A 93 3.38 -6.99 2.36
CA GLU A 93 4.27 -6.00 1.76
C GLU A 93 5.73 -6.50 1.76
N ILE A 94 6.23 -6.93 2.91
CA ILE A 94 7.59 -7.43 3.03
C ILE A 94 7.76 -8.72 2.22
N GLY A 95 6.83 -9.67 2.38
CA GLY A 95 6.88 -10.95 1.68
C GLY A 95 6.80 -10.81 0.16
N GLY A 96 5.83 -10.04 -0.33
CA GLY A 96 5.66 -9.79 -1.77
C GLY A 96 6.88 -9.14 -2.39
N PHE A 97 7.44 -8.12 -1.74
CA PHE A 97 8.67 -7.49 -2.24
C PHE A 97 9.88 -8.42 -2.17
N CYS A 98 10.05 -9.20 -1.09
CA CYS A 98 11.15 -10.17 -0.98
C CYS A 98 11.14 -11.21 -2.11
N VAL A 99 9.97 -11.67 -2.55
CA VAL A 99 9.86 -12.59 -3.69
C VAL A 99 10.38 -11.93 -4.98
N LEU A 100 9.96 -10.70 -5.26
CA LEU A 100 10.40 -9.97 -6.45
C LEU A 100 11.90 -9.64 -6.39
N PHE A 101 12.38 -9.19 -5.23
CA PHE A 101 13.77 -8.85 -5.01
C PHE A 101 14.70 -10.06 -5.16
N THR A 102 14.33 -11.20 -4.59
CA THR A 102 15.12 -12.44 -4.74
C THR A 102 15.12 -12.94 -6.17
N GLY A 103 14.02 -12.76 -6.92
CA GLY A 103 13.95 -13.11 -8.33
C GLY A 103 14.84 -12.24 -9.21
N PHE A 104 14.89 -10.94 -8.89
CA PHE A 104 15.84 -10.03 -9.50
C PHE A 104 17.29 -10.44 -9.20
N VAL A 105 17.64 -10.62 -7.92
CA VAL A 105 19.01 -11.02 -7.51
C VAL A 105 19.42 -12.33 -8.17
N ALA A 106 18.53 -13.33 -8.20
CA ALA A 106 18.78 -14.59 -8.87
C ALA A 106 19.06 -14.38 -10.36
N GLY A 107 18.24 -13.60 -11.07
CA GLY A 107 18.42 -13.35 -12.51
C GLY A 107 19.66 -12.53 -12.88
N GLN A 108 20.21 -11.74 -11.95
CA GLN A 108 21.39 -10.90 -12.23
C GLN A 108 22.72 -11.54 -11.81
N PHE A 109 22.72 -12.42 -10.80
CA PHE A 109 23.96 -12.89 -10.17
C PHE A 109 24.17 -14.42 -10.22
N PHE A 110 23.19 -15.20 -10.68
CA PHE A 110 23.26 -16.65 -10.77
C PHE A 110 22.79 -17.16 -12.13
#